data_AF-A0A8C0PDT4-F1
#
_entry.id   AF-A0A8C0PDT4-F1
#
_cell.length_a   1.000
_cell.length_b   1.000
_cell.length_c   1.000
_cell.angle_alpha   90.00
_cell.angle_beta   90.00
_cell.angle_gamma   90.00
#
_symmetry.space_group_name_H-M   'P 1'
#
loop_
_entity.id
_entity.type
_entity.pdbx_description
1 polymer ?
#
loop_
_entity_poly.entity_id
_entity_poly.type
_entity_poly.pdbx_seq_one_letter_code
_entity_poly.pdbx_strand_id
1 'polypeptide(L)'
;MCKEEDYMSDSFINVQQDIRPGLPMLRQIREARRKEEKQQEANLKNRQKSLKEEQERRDIGLKNALGCENKGFTLLQKMGYKSGQPLGKSGDGIVEPIPLNVKTGKSGLGHEALLKQKAEETLESCRRKIHMKNQAEETAAEQFRLRLKYKQDEVKLGGDLKRSQQACRQLDTQKNIQVPREAWYWLGLEEETDEEEKKEQDEDDYKSEDLSILEKLQILTGYLREEHLYCIWCGTASEDKEDLSSNCPGPTAADHD
;
A
#
# COMPACT_ATOMS: atom_id res chain seq x y z
N MET A 1 2.48 -30.72 -0.34
CA MET A 1 2.44 -31.28 1.02
C MET A 1 1.03 -31.13 1.54
N CYS A 2 0.29 -32.24 1.69
CA CYS A 2 -1.08 -32.25 2.19
C CYS A 2 -1.11 -31.66 3.60
N LYS A 3 -1.98 -30.67 3.82
CA LYS A 3 -2.38 -30.25 5.16
C LYS A 3 -3.30 -31.34 5.69
N GLU A 4 -2.76 -32.35 6.37
CA GLU A 4 -3.58 -33.19 7.24
C GLU A 4 -4.20 -32.27 8.29
N GLU A 5 -5.52 -32.15 8.25
CA GLU A 5 -6.28 -31.38 9.23
C GLU A 5 -6.03 -32.01 10.60
N ASP A 6 -5.33 -31.27 11.47
CA ASP A 6 -4.97 -31.69 12.82
C ASP A 6 -6.26 -32.08 13.57
N TYR A 7 -6.36 -33.37 13.89
CA TYR A 7 -7.49 -34.01 14.57
C TYR A 7 -7.77 -33.41 15.96
N MET A 8 -6.90 -32.54 16.47
CA MET A 8 -7.10 -31.78 17.71
C MET A 8 -7.21 -30.26 17.50
N SER A 9 -7.46 -29.80 16.28
CA SER A 9 -7.70 -28.38 16.00
C SER A 9 -8.97 -27.87 16.67
N ASP A 10 -8.97 -26.57 16.99
CA ASP A 10 -10.08 -25.86 17.63
C ASP A 10 -11.43 -26.05 16.88
N SER A 11 -11.37 -26.34 15.59
CA SER A 11 -12.51 -26.69 14.74
C SER A 11 -13.31 -27.91 15.25
N PHE A 12 -12.67 -28.88 15.92
CA PHE A 12 -13.30 -30.08 16.45
C PHE A 12 -13.62 -30.02 17.95
N ILE A 13 -12.89 -29.21 18.72
CA ILE A 13 -13.12 -29.05 20.16
C ILE A 13 -14.27 -28.06 20.43
N ASN A 14 -14.47 -27.09 19.54
CA ASN A 14 -15.44 -26.02 19.73
C ASN A 14 -16.84 -26.33 19.15
N VAL A 15 -17.18 -27.61 18.96
CA VAL A 15 -18.42 -28.11 18.34
C VAL A 15 -19.70 -27.71 19.09
N GLN A 16 -19.60 -27.17 20.31
CA GLN A 16 -20.76 -26.76 21.12
C GLN A 16 -20.72 -25.30 21.58
N GLN A 17 -20.32 -24.39 20.71
CA GLN A 17 -20.86 -23.03 20.81
C GLN A 17 -22.11 -22.98 19.93
N ASP A 18 -23.31 -22.95 20.52
CA ASP A 18 -24.58 -22.71 19.81
C ASP A 18 -24.60 -21.25 19.31
N ILE A 19 -23.76 -20.96 18.31
CA ILE A 19 -23.75 -19.72 17.53
C ILE A 19 -24.55 -19.98 16.27
N ARG A 20 -25.88 -20.03 16.42
CA ARG A 20 -26.80 -19.83 15.30
C ARG A 20 -26.64 -18.38 14.83
N PRO A 21 -26.04 -18.12 13.65
CA PRO A 21 -25.79 -16.76 13.19
C PRO A 21 -27.12 -15.99 13.10
N GLY A 22 -27.19 -14.81 13.73
CA GLY A 22 -28.37 -13.94 13.70
C GLY A 22 -29.34 -14.08 14.87
N LEU A 23 -29.19 -15.06 15.76
CA LEU A 23 -29.95 -15.12 17.01
C LEU A 23 -29.14 -14.51 18.17
N PRO A 24 -29.60 -13.42 18.82
CA PRO A 24 -28.93 -12.88 19.99
C PRO A 24 -28.90 -13.93 21.12
N MET A 25 -27.71 -14.20 21.68
CA MET A 25 -27.61 -15.04 22.88
C MET A 25 -28.50 -14.49 24.00
N LEU A 26 -29.25 -15.38 24.66
CA LEU A 26 -30.07 -15.06 25.83
C LEU A 26 -29.24 -14.31 26.88
N ARG A 27 -29.84 -13.29 27.51
CA ARG A 27 -29.16 -12.41 28.48
C ARG A 27 -28.47 -13.20 29.60
N GLN A 28 -29.13 -14.23 30.14
CA GLN A 28 -28.59 -15.09 31.19
C GLN A 28 -27.34 -15.85 30.75
N ILE A 29 -27.33 -16.38 29.52
CA ILE A 29 -26.18 -17.10 28.95
C ILE A 29 -25.00 -16.14 28.72
N ARG A 30 -25.28 -14.94 28.20
CA ARG A 30 -24.26 -13.89 27.99
C ARG A 30 -23.63 -13.42 29.30
N GLU A 31 -24.46 -13.21 30.33
CA GLU A 31 -23.99 -12.81 31.66
C GLU A 31 -23.16 -13.91 32.34
N ALA A 32 -23.58 -15.18 32.22
CA ALA A 32 -22.83 -16.33 32.74
C ALA A 32 -21.45 -16.45 32.05
N ARG A 33 -21.40 -16.38 30.71
CA ARG A 33 -20.15 -16.43 29.93
C ARG A 33 -19.19 -15.31 30.31
N ARG A 34 -19.69 -14.06 30.40
CA ARG A 34 -18.89 -12.91 30.82
C ARG A 34 -18.36 -13.06 32.25
N LYS A 35 -19.13 -13.67 33.15
CA LYS A 35 -18.71 -13.93 34.53
C LYS A 35 -17.63 -15.03 34.57
N GLU A 36 -17.78 -16.07 33.77
CA GLU A 36 -16.80 -17.13 33.63
C GLU A 36 -15.49 -16.63 33.01
N GLU A 37 -15.55 -15.86 31.92
CA GLU A 37 -14.39 -15.23 31.29
C GLU A 37 -13.63 -14.33 32.29
N LYS A 38 -14.36 -13.49 33.04
CA LYS A 38 -13.75 -12.66 34.11
C LYS A 38 -13.12 -13.50 35.21
N GLN A 39 -13.74 -14.61 35.61
CA GLN A 39 -13.20 -15.52 36.62
C GLN A 39 -11.95 -16.22 36.10
N GLN A 40 -11.95 -16.71 34.87
CA GLN A 40 -10.81 -17.32 34.22
C GLN A 40 -9.65 -16.31 34.07
N GLU A 41 -9.95 -15.09 33.61
CA GLU A 41 -8.97 -14.01 33.51
C GLU A 41 -8.38 -13.65 34.88
N ALA A 42 -9.21 -13.55 35.93
CA ALA A 42 -8.76 -13.30 37.29
C ALA A 42 -7.89 -14.45 37.83
N ASN A 43 -8.26 -15.70 37.58
CA ASN A 43 -7.47 -16.87 37.96
C ASN A 43 -6.10 -16.89 37.26
N LEU A 44 -6.05 -16.58 35.96
CA LEU A 44 -4.82 -16.47 35.18
C LEU A 44 -3.92 -15.33 35.70
N LYS A 45 -4.50 -14.15 35.96
CA LYS A 45 -3.78 -13.00 36.53
C LYS A 45 -3.22 -13.31 37.92
N ASN A 46 -4.00 -13.98 38.77
CA ASN A 46 -3.57 -14.37 40.12
C ASN A 46 -2.40 -15.37 40.07
N ARG A 47 -2.50 -16.38 39.20
CA ARG A 47 -1.41 -17.35 38.98
C ARG A 47 -0.14 -16.67 38.45
N GLN A 48 -0.26 -15.75 37.49
CA GLN A 48 0.87 -14.98 36.98
C GLN A 48 1.49 -14.07 38.04
N LYS A 49 0.66 -13.44 38.87
CA LYS A 49 1.10 -12.59 39.98
C LYS A 49 1.94 -13.38 40.98
N SER A 50 1.47 -14.56 41.39
CA SER A 50 2.22 -15.44 42.30
C SER A 50 3.60 -15.84 41.76
N LEU A 51 3.70 -16.16 40.46
CA LEU A 51 4.98 -16.52 39.83
C LEU A 51 5.93 -15.33 39.73
N LYS A 52 5.42 -14.15 39.38
CA LYS A 52 6.22 -12.91 39.31
C LYS A 52 6.75 -12.50 40.69
N GLU A 53 5.89 -12.52 41.71
CA GLU A 53 6.28 -12.20 43.09
C GLU A 53 7.35 -13.17 43.63
N GLU A 54 7.30 -14.44 43.25
CA GLU A 54 8.34 -15.41 43.61
C GLU A 54 9.67 -15.14 42.89
N GLN A 55 9.63 -14.77 41.61
CA GLN A 55 10.81 -14.34 40.84
C GLN A 55 11.45 -13.09 41.44
N GLU A 56 10.66 -12.06 41.72
CA GLU A 56 11.15 -10.81 42.31
C GLU A 56 11.77 -11.05 43.69
N ARG A 57 11.13 -11.84 44.57
CA ARG A 57 11.71 -12.19 45.88
C ARG A 57 13.04 -12.93 45.75
N ARG A 58 13.13 -13.86 44.79
CA ARG A 58 14.38 -14.58 44.49
C ARG A 58 15.46 -13.62 44.00
N ASP A 59 15.13 -12.73 43.07
CA ASP A 59 16.09 -11.76 42.49
C ASP A 59 16.58 -10.77 43.54
N ILE A 60 15.70 -10.31 44.44
CA ILE A 60 16.06 -9.46 45.58
C ILE A 60 17.03 -10.23 46.51
N GLY A 61 16.72 -11.50 46.82
CA GLY A 61 17.59 -12.34 47.64
C GLY A 61 18.97 -12.61 47.01
N LEU A 62 19.03 -12.79 45.69
CA LEU A 62 20.28 -13.03 44.97
C LEU A 62 21.13 -11.76 44.79
N LYS A 63 20.51 -10.59 44.64
CA LYS A 63 21.21 -9.31 44.50
C LYS A 63 21.79 -8.81 45.82
N ASN A 64 21.20 -9.20 46.95
CA ASN A 64 21.64 -8.73 48.26
C ASN A 64 22.83 -9.54 48.77
N ALA A 65 24.00 -8.91 48.86
CA ALA A 65 25.17 -9.49 49.50
C ALA A 65 24.95 -9.68 51.01
N LEU A 66 25.61 -10.68 51.59
CA LEU A 66 25.53 -10.93 53.04
C LEU A 66 26.15 -9.74 53.81
N GLY A 67 25.41 -9.18 54.76
CA GLY A 67 25.89 -8.09 55.62
C GLY A 67 26.96 -8.54 56.62
N CYS A 68 27.70 -7.58 57.19
CA CYS A 68 28.74 -7.84 58.20
C CYS A 68 28.20 -8.39 59.54
N GLU A 69 26.90 -8.23 59.78
CA GLU A 69 26.14 -8.83 60.88
C GLU A 69 26.02 -10.36 60.77
N ASN A 70 26.23 -10.92 59.58
CA ASN A 70 26.17 -12.36 59.39
C ASN A 70 27.42 -13.02 60.00
N LYS A 71 27.22 -13.94 60.95
CA LYS A 71 28.29 -14.70 61.62
C LYS A 71 29.25 -15.37 60.63
N GLY A 72 28.74 -15.83 59.48
CA GLY A 72 29.55 -16.43 58.42
C GLY A 72 30.51 -15.43 57.79
N PHE A 73 30.02 -14.22 57.48
CA PHE A 73 30.86 -13.15 56.95
C PHE A 73 31.92 -12.71 57.98
N THR A 74 31.54 -12.60 59.27
CA THR A 74 32.48 -12.29 60.35
C THR A 74 33.59 -13.35 60.46
N LEU A 75 33.25 -14.64 60.30
CA LEU A 75 34.23 -15.72 60.30
C LEU A 75 35.18 -15.63 59.10
N LEU A 76 34.66 -15.39 57.90
CA LEU A 76 35.46 -15.19 56.69
C LEU A 76 36.44 -14.03 56.87
N GLN A 77 35.97 -12.90 57.40
CA GLN A 77 36.81 -11.72 57.63
C GLN A 77 37.96 -12.02 58.59
N LYS A 78 37.72 -12.80 59.66
CA LYS A 78 38.77 -13.26 60.59
C LYS A 78 39.80 -14.17 59.94
N MET A 79 39.42 -14.89 58.89
CA MET A 79 40.32 -15.73 58.08
C MET A 79 41.07 -14.94 57.00
N GLY A 80 40.94 -13.61 56.98
CA GLY A 80 41.66 -12.72 56.05
C GLY A 80 40.89 -12.40 54.77
N TYR A 81 39.61 -12.78 54.66
CA TYR A 81 38.76 -12.39 53.53
C TYR A 81 38.42 -10.90 53.59
N LYS A 82 38.54 -10.22 52.44
CA LYS A 82 38.06 -8.83 52.24
C LYS A 82 36.87 -8.84 51.29
N SER A 83 35.87 -8.01 51.56
CA SER A 83 34.68 -7.91 50.72
C SER A 83 35.06 -7.63 49.26
N GLY A 84 34.61 -8.48 48.34
CA GLY A 84 34.90 -8.37 46.91
C GLY A 84 36.22 -9.01 46.45
N GLN A 85 36.98 -9.66 47.34
CA GLN A 85 38.18 -10.38 46.95
C GLN A 85 37.84 -11.82 46.49
N PRO A 86 38.46 -12.34 45.41
CA PRO A 86 38.35 -13.74 45.05
C PRO A 86 39.04 -14.65 46.07
N LEU A 87 38.48 -15.83 46.32
CA LEU A 87 39.08 -16.85 47.19
C LEU A 87 40.12 -17.68 46.42
N GLY A 88 41.13 -18.20 47.12
CA GLY A 88 42.15 -19.10 46.59
C GLY A 88 43.57 -18.55 46.69
N LYS A 89 44.58 -19.44 46.63
CA LYS A 89 46.00 -19.10 46.82
C LYS A 89 46.52 -18.07 45.81
N SER A 90 46.04 -18.15 44.57
CA SER A 90 46.40 -17.24 43.47
C SER A 90 45.39 -16.09 43.29
N GLY A 91 44.26 -16.11 44.01
CA GLY A 91 43.18 -15.14 43.80
C GLY A 91 42.37 -15.34 42.51
N ASP A 92 42.39 -16.53 41.90
CA ASP A 92 41.66 -16.83 40.66
C ASP A 92 40.22 -17.34 40.86
N GLY A 93 39.71 -17.32 42.10
CA GLY A 93 38.37 -17.80 42.41
C GLY A 93 37.26 -16.90 41.86
N ILE A 94 36.08 -17.47 41.63
CA ILE A 94 34.90 -16.68 41.27
C ILE A 94 34.49 -15.75 42.42
N VAL A 95 34.28 -14.47 42.10
CA VAL A 95 33.84 -13.44 43.07
C VAL A 95 32.33 -13.43 43.19
N GLU A 96 31.64 -13.69 42.08
CA GLU A 96 30.19 -13.71 42.00
C GLU A 96 29.64 -15.15 41.98
N PRO A 97 28.51 -15.42 42.66
CA PRO A 97 27.86 -16.71 42.61
C PRO A 97 27.43 -17.12 41.20
N ILE A 98 27.42 -18.43 40.92
CA ILE A 98 26.97 -18.96 39.62
C ILE A 98 25.48 -18.65 39.41
N PRO A 99 25.10 -18.03 38.26
CA PRO A 99 23.70 -17.73 37.96
C PRO A 99 22.83 -18.99 37.89
N LEU A 100 21.65 -18.93 38.52
CA LEU A 100 20.68 -20.02 38.52
C LEU A 100 19.63 -19.81 37.41
N ASN A 101 19.50 -20.76 36.49
CA ASN A 101 18.42 -20.76 35.50
C ASN A 101 17.27 -21.66 35.96
N VAL A 102 16.21 -21.05 36.51
CA VAL A 102 15.03 -21.78 36.99
C VAL A 102 14.03 -21.95 35.85
N LYS A 103 13.82 -23.19 35.41
CA LYS A 103 12.76 -23.52 34.46
C LYS A 103 11.42 -23.58 35.18
N THR A 104 10.54 -22.63 34.86
CA THR A 104 9.17 -22.56 35.37
C THR A 104 8.17 -23.34 34.50
N GLY A 105 8.57 -23.72 33.28
CA GLY A 105 7.73 -24.42 32.32
C GLY A 105 7.84 -25.95 32.38
N LYS A 106 6.86 -26.63 31.77
CA LYS A 106 6.86 -28.09 31.52
C LYS A 106 7.41 -28.45 30.14
N SER A 107 7.92 -27.48 29.38
CA SER A 107 8.45 -27.69 28.04
C SER A 107 9.77 -28.47 28.08
N GLY A 108 10.02 -29.24 27.03
CA GLY A 108 11.29 -29.92 26.85
C GLY A 108 12.47 -28.95 26.73
N LEU A 109 13.64 -29.40 27.15
CA LEU A 109 14.92 -28.75 26.86
C LEU A 109 15.06 -28.50 25.35
N GLY A 110 15.27 -27.25 24.93
CA GLY A 110 15.41 -26.87 23.51
C GLY A 110 14.12 -26.49 22.77
N HIS A 111 12.94 -26.69 23.39
CA HIS A 111 11.66 -26.33 22.76
C HIS A 111 11.49 -24.81 22.55
N GLU A 112 12.06 -24.00 23.45
CA GLU A 112 12.02 -22.55 23.37
C GLU A 112 12.71 -21.99 22.12
N ALA A 113 13.82 -22.62 21.69
CA ALA A 113 14.53 -22.21 20.48
C ALA A 113 13.68 -22.45 19.21
N LEU A 114 13.00 -23.60 19.13
CA LEU A 114 12.09 -23.90 18.03
C LEU A 114 10.89 -22.95 17.99
N LEU A 115 10.30 -22.63 19.14
CA LEU A 115 9.21 -21.66 19.22
C LEU A 115 9.66 -20.26 18.78
N LYS A 116 10.84 -19.83 19.22
CA LYS A 116 11.41 -18.54 18.83
C LYS A 116 11.66 -18.48 17.31
N GLN A 117 12.25 -19.52 16.74
CA GLN A 117 12.50 -19.61 15.30
C GLN A 117 11.19 -19.56 14.50
N LYS A 118 10.18 -20.33 14.92
CA LYS A 118 8.86 -20.33 14.28
C LYS A 118 8.17 -18.96 14.38
N ALA A 119 8.26 -18.31 15.54
CA ALA A 119 7.72 -16.95 15.71
C ALA A 119 8.41 -15.95 14.77
N GLU A 120 9.73 -15.99 14.68
CA GLU A 120 10.50 -15.14 13.78
C GLU A 120 10.14 -15.36 12.30
N GLU A 121 10.03 -16.62 11.87
CA GLU A 121 9.60 -16.98 10.51
C GLU A 121 8.18 -16.45 10.19
N THR A 122 7.25 -16.57 11.14
CA THR A 122 5.88 -16.04 10.94
C THR A 122 5.86 -14.52 10.83
N LEU A 123 6.65 -13.81 11.65
CA LEU A 123 6.77 -12.36 11.57
C LEU A 123 7.40 -11.92 10.25
N GLU A 124 8.42 -12.63 9.78
CA GLU A 124 9.05 -12.36 8.50
C GLU A 124 8.07 -12.60 7.34
N SER A 125 7.31 -13.69 7.37
CA SER A 125 6.25 -13.97 6.41
C SER A 125 5.18 -12.87 6.37
N CYS A 126 4.72 -12.41 7.54
CA CYS A 126 3.79 -11.28 7.65
C CYS A 126 4.37 -10.00 7.06
N ARG A 127 5.64 -9.68 7.35
CA ARG A 127 6.33 -8.51 6.80
C ARG A 127 6.43 -8.57 5.28
N ARG A 128 6.79 -9.74 4.72
CA ARG A 128 6.84 -9.95 3.26
C ARG A 128 5.47 -9.76 2.62
N LYS A 129 4.39 -10.28 3.22
CA LYS A 129 3.02 -10.11 2.73
C LYS A 129 2.58 -8.64 2.74
N ILE A 130 2.90 -7.89 3.80
CA ILE A 130 2.58 -6.46 3.87
C ILE A 130 3.33 -5.69 2.78
N HIS A 131 4.61 -5.97 2.58
CA HIS A 131 5.40 -5.32 1.53
C HIS A 131 4.83 -5.59 0.13
N MET A 132 4.51 -6.85 -0.18
CA MET A 132 3.87 -7.22 -1.45
C MET A 132 2.52 -6.54 -1.64
N LYS A 133 1.70 -6.45 -0.58
CA LYS A 133 0.40 -5.76 -0.64
C LYS A 133 0.57 -4.27 -0.93
N ASN A 134 1.50 -3.61 -0.24
CA ASN A 134 1.76 -2.19 -0.44
C ASN A 134 2.31 -1.90 -1.85
N GLN A 135 3.20 -2.75 -2.38
CA GLN A 135 3.70 -2.62 -3.75
C GLN A 135 2.59 -2.84 -4.79
N ALA A 136 1.70 -3.81 -4.58
CA ALA A 136 0.55 -4.02 -5.45
C ALA A 136 -0.43 -2.83 -5.40
N GLU A 137 -0.62 -2.21 -4.24
CA GLU A 137 -1.45 -1.03 -4.07
C GLU A 137 -0.84 0.21 -4.76
N GLU A 138 0.47 0.39 -4.64
CA GLU A 138 1.22 1.48 -5.29
C GLU A 138 1.15 1.35 -6.82
N THR A 139 1.46 0.17 -7.36
CA THR A 139 1.37 -0.09 -8.81
C THR A 139 -0.06 0.08 -9.34
N ALA A 140 -1.08 -0.33 -8.58
CA ALA A 140 -2.48 -0.11 -8.95
C ALA A 140 -2.84 1.39 -8.96
N ALA A 141 -2.36 2.17 -7.99
CA ALA A 141 -2.57 3.60 -7.92
C ALA A 141 -1.88 4.35 -9.07
N GLU A 142 -0.66 3.96 -9.45
CA GLU A 142 0.05 4.49 -10.61
C GLU A 142 -0.72 4.23 -11.92
N GLN A 143 -1.19 3.00 -12.12
CA GLN A 143 -2.01 2.65 -13.28
C GLN A 143 -3.33 3.43 -13.35
N PHE A 144 -3.94 3.74 -12.20
CA PHE A 144 -5.13 4.58 -12.15
C PHE A 144 -4.80 6.03 -12.57
N ARG A 145 -3.71 6.60 -12.03
CA ARG A 145 -3.25 7.96 -12.39
C ARG A 145 -2.93 8.08 -13.88
N LEU A 146 -2.26 7.08 -14.45
CA LEU A 146 -1.95 7.04 -15.89
C LEU A 146 -3.23 7.02 -16.74
N ARG A 147 -4.25 6.24 -16.34
CA ARG A 147 -5.54 6.22 -17.04
C ARG A 147 -6.26 7.56 -16.99
N LEU A 148 -6.22 8.26 -15.85
CA LEU A 148 -6.80 9.60 -15.74
C LEU A 148 -6.05 10.61 -16.63
N LYS A 149 -4.72 10.57 -16.61
CA LYS A 149 -3.89 11.43 -17.46
C LYS A 149 -4.20 11.20 -18.94
N TYR A 150 -4.22 9.95 -19.39
CA TYR A 150 -4.52 9.61 -20.78
C TYR A 150 -5.89 10.12 -21.22
N LYS A 151 -6.93 9.90 -20.41
CA LYS A 151 -8.27 10.44 -20.70
C LYS A 151 -8.29 11.96 -20.79
N GLN A 152 -7.57 12.64 -19.90
CA GLN A 152 -7.48 14.09 -19.94
C GLN A 152 -6.75 14.58 -21.19
N ASP A 153 -5.67 13.90 -21.59
CA ASP A 153 -4.91 14.20 -22.80
C ASP A 153 -5.79 13.98 -24.04
N GLU A 154 -6.59 12.90 -24.12
CA GLU A 154 -7.56 12.67 -25.20
C GLU A 154 -8.63 13.77 -25.29
N VAL A 155 -9.17 14.22 -24.16
CA VAL A 155 -10.16 15.32 -24.12
C VAL A 155 -9.54 16.63 -24.61
N LYS A 156 -8.29 16.92 -24.21
CA LYS A 156 -7.55 18.09 -24.70
C LYS A 156 -7.33 18.01 -26.21
N LEU A 157 -6.85 16.87 -26.70
CA LEU A 157 -6.66 16.59 -28.12
C LEU A 157 -7.94 16.77 -28.94
N GLY A 158 -9.07 16.24 -28.46
CA GLY A 158 -10.37 16.44 -29.10
C GLY A 158 -10.83 17.91 -29.09
N GLY A 159 -10.58 18.63 -28.00
CA GLY A 159 -10.84 20.07 -27.91
C GLY A 159 -9.99 20.88 -28.88
N ASP A 160 -8.70 20.58 -29.00
CA ASP A 160 -7.76 21.21 -29.92
C ASP A 160 -8.15 20.95 -31.38
N LEU A 161 -8.57 19.72 -31.70
CA LEU A 161 -9.07 19.37 -33.03
C LEU A 161 -10.31 20.19 -33.37
N LYS A 162 -11.30 20.25 -32.47
CA LYS A 162 -12.53 21.03 -32.68
C LYS A 162 -12.25 22.52 -32.90
N ARG A 163 -11.35 23.09 -32.09
CA ARG A 163 -10.91 24.50 -32.25
C ARG A 163 -10.21 24.72 -33.60
N SER A 164 -9.35 23.80 -34.00
CA SER A 164 -8.65 23.85 -35.28
C SER A 164 -9.63 23.74 -36.47
N GLN A 165 -10.63 22.86 -36.39
CA GLN A 165 -11.67 22.70 -37.42
C GLN A 165 -12.52 23.96 -37.57
N GLN A 166 -12.87 24.61 -36.45
CA GLN A 166 -13.59 25.88 -36.46
C GLN A 166 -12.77 27.00 -37.09
N ALA A 167 -11.50 27.15 -36.70
CA ALA A 167 -10.59 28.13 -37.28
C ALA A 167 -10.37 27.89 -38.78
N CYS A 168 -10.19 26.63 -39.20
CA CYS A 168 -10.05 26.24 -40.60
C CYS A 168 -11.26 26.69 -41.42
N ARG A 169 -12.47 26.33 -40.99
CA ARG A 169 -13.71 26.74 -41.67
C ARG A 169 -13.82 28.26 -41.78
N GLN A 170 -13.49 28.98 -40.72
CA GLN A 170 -13.55 30.45 -40.72
C GLN A 170 -12.58 31.06 -41.72
N LEU A 171 -11.33 30.60 -41.75
CA LEU A 171 -10.28 31.10 -42.65
C LEU A 171 -10.53 30.71 -44.11
N ASP A 172 -11.01 29.49 -44.34
CA ASP A 172 -11.40 29.01 -45.68
C ASP A 172 -12.56 29.83 -46.26
N THR A 173 -13.56 30.15 -45.43
CA THR A 173 -14.69 31.01 -45.84
C THR A 173 -14.21 32.42 -46.24
N GLN A 174 -13.24 32.99 -45.53
CA GLN A 174 -12.65 34.29 -45.88
C GLN A 174 -11.94 34.25 -47.24
N LYS A 175 -11.32 33.11 -47.60
CA LYS A 175 -10.69 32.89 -48.90
C LYS A 175 -11.66 32.38 -49.99
N ASN A 176 -12.96 32.34 -49.71
CA ASN A 176 -14.01 31.79 -50.60
C ASN A 176 -13.81 30.31 -50.99
N ILE A 177 -13.14 29.51 -50.15
CA ILE A 177 -13.04 28.06 -50.31
C ILE A 177 -14.35 27.45 -49.79
N GLN A 178 -15.14 26.86 -50.69
CA GLN A 178 -16.48 26.33 -50.37
C GLN A 178 -16.49 24.82 -50.07
N VAL A 179 -15.38 24.12 -50.35
CA VAL A 179 -15.26 22.67 -50.15
C VAL A 179 -14.00 22.39 -49.33
N PRO A 180 -14.11 21.71 -48.16
CA PRO A 180 -12.95 21.30 -47.38
C PRO A 180 -12.04 20.36 -48.17
N ARG A 181 -10.72 20.43 -47.94
CA ARG A 181 -9.75 19.52 -48.56
C ARG A 181 -9.98 18.05 -48.16
N GLU A 182 -10.28 17.81 -46.89
CA GLU A 182 -10.80 16.52 -46.42
C GLU A 182 -12.09 16.73 -45.64
N ALA A 183 -13.01 15.76 -45.72
CA ALA A 183 -14.36 15.88 -45.14
C ALA A 183 -14.35 16.21 -43.62
N TRP A 184 -13.31 15.79 -42.90
CA TRP A 184 -13.17 16.04 -41.46
C TRP A 184 -12.43 17.34 -41.11
N TYR A 185 -11.94 18.12 -42.09
CA TYR A 185 -11.28 19.42 -41.83
C TYR A 185 -12.24 20.46 -41.26
N TRP A 186 -13.51 20.39 -41.66
CA TRP A 186 -14.57 21.20 -41.08
C TRP A 186 -15.40 20.32 -40.15
N LEU A 187 -15.93 20.92 -39.09
CA LEU A 187 -17.02 20.28 -38.35
C LEU A 187 -18.18 20.11 -39.33
N GLY A 188 -18.57 18.87 -39.61
CA GLY A 188 -19.80 18.61 -40.34
C GLY A 188 -20.94 19.34 -39.63
N LEU A 189 -21.67 20.17 -40.37
CA LEU A 189 -23.00 20.57 -39.95
C LEU A 189 -23.83 19.29 -40.02
N GLU A 190 -23.89 18.55 -38.92
CA GLU A 190 -25.10 17.79 -38.66
C GLU A 190 -26.18 18.86 -38.51
N GLU A 191 -26.92 19.09 -39.60
CA GLU A 191 -28.17 19.83 -39.53
C GLU A 191 -29.03 19.11 -38.49
N GLU A 192 -29.31 19.82 -37.40
CA GLU A 192 -30.35 19.52 -36.41
C GLU A 192 -31.69 19.42 -37.14
N THR A 193 -31.93 18.27 -37.78
CA THR A 193 -33.21 17.83 -38.29
C THR A 193 -33.44 16.43 -37.72
N ASP A 194 -34.29 16.42 -36.69
CA ASP A 194 -35.05 15.30 -36.13
C ASP A 194 -34.28 14.08 -35.55
N GLU A 195 -34.29 14.02 -34.22
CA GLU A 195 -33.67 13.04 -33.32
C GLU A 195 -34.16 11.57 -33.41
N GLU A 196 -34.95 11.11 -34.38
CA GLU A 196 -35.63 9.79 -34.23
C GLU A 196 -35.41 8.67 -35.27
N GLU A 197 -34.69 8.82 -36.39
CA GLU A 197 -34.67 7.75 -37.42
C GLU A 197 -33.31 7.39 -38.06
N LYS A 198 -32.22 7.27 -37.31
CA LYS A 198 -30.97 6.67 -37.84
C LYS A 198 -30.33 5.64 -36.91
N LYS A 199 -31.02 4.52 -36.69
CA LYS A 199 -30.41 3.31 -36.11
C LYS A 199 -30.28 2.12 -37.06
N GLU A 200 -30.64 2.24 -38.33
CA GLU A 200 -30.52 1.10 -39.26
C GLU A 200 -30.11 1.59 -40.66
N GLN A 201 -28.83 1.35 -41.00
CA GLN A 201 -28.05 1.59 -42.24
C GLN A 201 -26.83 2.47 -41.89
N ASP A 202 -25.59 1.99 -41.88
CA ASP A 202 -24.94 1.13 -42.87
C ASP A 202 -24.01 0.10 -42.24
N GLU A 203 -24.14 -1.16 -42.68
CA GLU A 203 -23.26 -2.28 -42.32
C GLU A 203 -22.13 -2.49 -43.36
N ASP A 204 -21.91 -1.59 -44.31
CA ASP A 204 -20.85 -1.71 -45.32
C ASP A 204 -20.32 -0.34 -45.80
N ASP A 205 -19.42 0.30 -45.05
CA ASP A 205 -18.36 1.12 -45.66
C ASP A 205 -16.99 0.72 -45.09
N TYR A 206 -16.27 0.05 -45.96
CA TYR A 206 -15.04 -0.65 -45.72
C TYR A 206 -13.88 0.28 -46.09
N LYS A 207 -13.11 0.71 -45.08
CA LYS A 207 -11.77 1.31 -45.18
C LYS A 207 -11.70 2.75 -45.73
N SER A 208 -11.95 3.72 -44.86
CA SER A 208 -11.09 4.90 -44.78
C SER A 208 -10.26 4.75 -43.52
N GLU A 209 -8.93 4.80 -43.57
CA GLU A 209 -8.08 4.69 -42.37
C GLU A 209 -8.62 5.58 -41.23
N ASP A 210 -9.04 4.97 -40.11
CA ASP A 210 -9.43 5.69 -38.89
C ASP A 210 -8.19 6.39 -38.30
N LEU A 211 -7.85 7.54 -38.89
CA LEU A 211 -6.81 8.42 -38.38
C LEU A 211 -7.18 8.78 -36.94
N SER A 212 -6.24 8.55 -36.03
CA SER A 212 -6.38 8.94 -34.64
C SER A 212 -6.62 10.45 -34.51
N ILE A 213 -7.24 10.88 -33.41
CA ILE A 213 -7.48 12.31 -33.14
C ILE A 213 -6.18 13.12 -33.23
N LEU A 214 -5.07 12.51 -32.79
CA LEU A 214 -3.73 13.10 -32.89
C LEU A 214 -3.29 13.32 -34.34
N GLU A 215 -3.42 12.30 -35.20
CA GLU A 215 -3.03 12.41 -36.61
C GLU A 215 -3.91 13.42 -37.35
N LYS A 216 -5.23 13.40 -37.08
CA LYS A 216 -6.16 14.42 -37.60
C LYS A 216 -5.74 15.83 -37.18
N LEU A 217 -5.40 16.02 -35.91
CA LEU A 217 -4.94 17.32 -35.42
C LEU A 217 -3.64 17.76 -36.11
N GLN A 218 -2.66 16.87 -36.26
CA GLN A 218 -1.37 17.17 -36.91
C GLN A 218 -1.54 17.55 -38.38
N ILE A 219 -2.38 16.82 -39.12
CA ILE A 219 -2.66 17.09 -40.53
C ILE A 219 -3.35 18.45 -40.67
N LEU A 220 -4.35 18.73 -39.84
CA LEU A 220 -5.10 19.99 -39.90
C LEU A 220 -4.28 21.19 -39.46
N THR A 221 -3.44 21.06 -38.43
CA THR A 221 -2.55 22.14 -37.99
C THR A 221 -1.44 22.39 -39.01
N GLY A 222 -0.98 21.35 -39.71
CA GLY A 222 -0.13 21.48 -40.89
C GLY A 222 -0.79 22.32 -41.98
N TYR A 223 -2.04 22.00 -42.33
CA TYR A 223 -2.80 22.77 -43.32
C TYR A 223 -2.99 24.24 -42.92
N LEU A 224 -3.38 24.50 -41.67
CA LEU A 224 -3.55 25.87 -41.15
C LEU A 224 -2.24 26.69 -41.23
N ARG A 225 -1.10 26.05 -41.01
CA ARG A 225 0.22 26.70 -41.07
C ARG A 225 0.73 26.91 -42.48
N GLU A 226 0.49 25.97 -43.39
CA GLU A 226 0.98 26.07 -44.77
C GLU A 226 0.12 27.01 -45.61
N GLU A 227 -1.20 26.85 -45.53
CA GLU A 227 -2.12 27.56 -46.42
C GLU A 227 -2.56 28.92 -45.85
N HIS A 228 -2.75 28.98 -44.53
CA HIS A 228 -3.28 30.16 -43.84
C HIS A 228 -2.27 30.88 -42.96
N LEU A 229 -1.04 30.37 -42.87
CA LEU A 229 0.02 30.90 -41.99
C LEU A 229 -0.49 31.15 -40.55
N TYR A 230 -1.42 30.31 -40.10
CA TYR A 230 -2.14 30.49 -38.83
C TYR A 230 -1.71 29.44 -37.80
N CYS A 231 -1.49 29.88 -36.57
CA CYS A 231 -1.25 29.00 -35.43
C CYS A 231 -2.44 29.04 -34.46
N ILE A 232 -3.08 27.89 -34.23
CA ILE A 232 -4.22 27.75 -33.32
C ILE A 232 -3.86 28.03 -31.85
N TRP A 233 -2.61 27.79 -31.45
CA TRP A 233 -2.16 27.97 -30.07
C TRP A 233 -1.65 29.39 -29.80
N CYS A 234 -1.06 30.07 -30.79
CA CYS A 234 -0.73 31.51 -30.69
C CYS A 234 -1.97 32.41 -30.89
N GLY A 235 -2.96 31.92 -31.64
CA GLY A 235 -4.18 32.67 -31.95
C GLY A 235 -3.99 33.75 -33.02
N THR A 236 -2.87 33.75 -33.73
CA THR A 236 -2.49 34.78 -34.71
C THR A 236 -2.20 34.18 -36.08
N ALA A 237 -2.53 34.92 -37.14
CA ALA A 237 -2.09 34.66 -38.50
C ALA A 237 -0.84 35.50 -38.78
N SER A 238 0.19 34.85 -39.32
CA SER A 238 1.43 35.50 -39.75
C SER A 238 1.31 36.02 -41.19
N GLU A 239 2.09 37.04 -41.52
CA GLU A 239 2.11 37.65 -42.86
C GLU A 239 2.88 36.78 -43.85
N ASP A 240 3.98 36.16 -43.41
CA ASP A 240 4.87 35.34 -44.23
C ASP A 240 5.29 34.03 -43.52
N LYS A 241 5.77 33.07 -44.31
CA LYS A 241 6.26 31.78 -43.80
C LYS A 241 7.49 31.92 -42.89
N GLU A 242 8.35 32.91 -43.16
CA GLU A 242 9.51 33.20 -42.31
C GLU A 242 9.09 33.82 -40.96
N ASP A 243 8.05 34.67 -40.97
CA ASP A 243 7.47 35.26 -39.76
C ASP A 243 6.85 34.20 -38.85
N LEU A 244 6.11 33.25 -39.45
CA LEU A 244 5.54 32.11 -38.71
C LEU A 244 6.63 31.26 -38.05
N SER A 245 7.74 31.01 -38.74
CA SER A 245 8.85 30.21 -38.20
C SER A 245 9.64 30.91 -37.09
N SER A 246 9.64 32.25 -37.09
CA SER A 246 10.39 33.06 -36.13
C SER A 246 9.57 33.36 -34.87
N ASN A 247 8.25 33.54 -35.02
CA ASN A 247 7.36 33.94 -33.93
C ASN A 247 6.63 32.76 -33.26
N CYS A 248 6.46 31.63 -33.94
CA CYS A 248 5.75 30.47 -33.40
C CYS A 248 6.73 29.41 -32.85
N PRO A 249 6.61 28.98 -31.58
CA PRO A 249 7.52 28.02 -30.96
C PRO A 249 7.58 26.62 -31.61
N GLY A 250 6.53 26.20 -32.32
CA GLY A 250 6.40 24.85 -32.85
C GLY A 250 4.95 24.48 -33.23
N PRO A 251 4.73 23.33 -33.90
CA PRO A 251 3.44 22.92 -34.45
C PRO A 251 2.54 22.13 -33.49
N THR A 252 2.92 21.98 -32.22
CA THR A 252 2.13 21.21 -31.24
C THR A 252 1.76 22.05 -30.02
N ALA A 253 0.70 21.63 -29.32
CA ALA A 253 0.28 22.26 -28.07
C ALA A 253 1.41 22.32 -27.03
N ALA A 254 2.22 21.26 -26.96
CA ALA A 254 3.31 21.14 -26.00
C ALA A 254 4.45 22.16 -26.23
N ASP A 255 4.57 22.70 -27.44
CA ASP A 255 5.57 23.73 -27.73
C ASP A 255 5.17 25.10 -27.15
N HIS A 256 3.92 25.25 -26.67
CA HIS A 256 3.32 26.53 -26.24
C HIS A 256 2.85 26.51 -24.77
N ASP A 257 3.08 25.40 -24.06
CA ASP A 257 2.92 25.27 -22.60
C ASP A 257 4.18 25.76 -21.86
#